data_AF-A0A3C0AL08-F1
#
_entry.id   AF-A0A3C0AL08-F1
#
_cell.length_a   1.000
_cell.length_b   1.000
_cell.length_c   1.000
_cell.angle_alpha   90.00
_cell.angle_beta   90.00
_cell.angle_gamma   90.00
#
_symmetry.space_group_name_H-M   'P 1'
#
loop_
_entity.id
_entity.type
_entity.pdbx_description
1 polymer ?
#
loop_
_entity_poly.entity_id
_entity_poly.type
_entity_poly.pdbx_seq_one_letter_code
_entity_poly.pdbx_strand_id
1 'polypeptide(L)'
;QKAGEIPIFEPGLEEMVKRNTKARRLSFSTSYEEAIPDAKCIFIAVGTPQQDDGSANLDSIWKVAESLAPLLSEDAIVIIKSTVPVGTNRKLAEMLQELTGRVVDVASNPEFLKEGAAIDDFSKPDRVVVGVSRPEISDTLHELYKPFLRTEHPFLSMELESAEMTKYVANCMLATKISFINEMANLCERVGADINQVRRGIGHDQRIGFSFLFPGAGYGGSCFPKDVSALISVAKSKQMEPSILNAVDQVNTAQKRVLFEKVNHYFEGDLKGKTFAIWGLAFKPKTDDIREAPSLVLIDQLLQAGAQLNVHDPVAMENVKTLYGDQLAYFDHHYDTLQGTDALIIVTEWNEFRHADFDYIRHKLLNPVIFDGRNLYEPEKMKQKGFVYIGIGLSTLN
;
A
#
# COMPACT_ATOMS: atom_id res chain seq x y z
N GLN A 1 9.31 -17.71 -14.69
CA GLN A 1 10.44 -16.84 -14.26
C GLN A 1 11.79 -17.58 -14.36
N LYS A 2 12.15 -18.17 -15.51
CA LYS A 2 13.44 -18.91 -15.65
C LYS A 2 14.63 -18.02 -16.03
N ALA A 3 14.42 -16.73 -16.30
CA ALA A 3 15.44 -15.82 -16.87
C ALA A 3 16.06 -14.81 -15.88
N GLY A 4 15.73 -14.84 -14.59
CA GLY A 4 16.23 -13.84 -13.62
C GLY A 4 15.63 -12.44 -13.76
N GLU A 5 14.70 -12.24 -14.70
CA GLU A 5 13.89 -11.03 -14.84
C GLU A 5 12.87 -10.97 -13.69
N ILE A 6 12.92 -9.88 -12.93
CA ILE A 6 12.01 -9.61 -11.81
C ILE A 6 10.82 -8.82 -12.36
N PRO A 7 9.58 -9.32 -12.24
CA PRO A 7 8.39 -8.69 -12.83
C PRO A 7 7.85 -7.51 -12.01
N ILE A 8 8.52 -7.13 -10.92
CA ILE A 8 8.11 -6.08 -9.99
C ILE A 8 9.31 -5.21 -9.62
N PHE A 9 9.06 -3.94 -9.31
CA PHE A 9 10.11 -3.07 -8.80
C PHE A 9 10.21 -3.16 -7.27
N GLU A 10 11.32 -3.70 -6.76
CA GLU A 10 11.66 -3.69 -5.34
C GLU A 10 13.17 -3.47 -5.17
N PRO A 11 13.60 -2.40 -4.47
CA PRO A 11 15.02 -2.07 -4.33
C PRO A 11 15.85 -3.23 -3.75
N GLY A 12 16.84 -3.69 -4.53
CA GLY A 12 17.77 -4.75 -4.13
C GLY A 12 17.28 -6.19 -4.36
N LEU A 13 16.04 -6.39 -4.83
CA LEU A 13 15.47 -7.73 -5.02
C LEU A 13 16.18 -8.51 -6.13
N GLU A 14 16.45 -7.85 -7.26
CA GLU A 14 17.12 -8.46 -8.41
C GLU A 14 18.49 -9.05 -8.03
N GLU A 15 19.31 -8.27 -7.32
CA GLU A 15 20.63 -8.72 -6.88
C GLU A 15 20.55 -9.85 -5.84
N MET A 16 19.53 -9.81 -4.97
CA MET A 16 19.29 -10.90 -4.01
C MET A 16 18.92 -12.21 -4.71
N VAL A 17 18.06 -12.16 -5.73
CA VAL A 17 17.65 -13.33 -6.53
C VAL A 17 18.85 -13.91 -7.27
N LYS A 18 19.58 -13.08 -8.03
CA LYS A 18 20.79 -13.52 -8.78
C LYS A 18 21.80 -14.23 -7.87
N ARG A 19 22.09 -13.66 -6.69
CA ARG A 19 23.03 -14.23 -5.73
C ARG A 19 22.59 -15.60 -5.21
N ASN A 20 21.31 -15.77 -4.86
CA ASN A 20 20.81 -17.02 -4.29
C ASN A 20 20.57 -18.11 -5.34
N THR A 21 20.21 -17.75 -6.56
CA THR A 21 20.17 -18.68 -7.70
C THR A 21 21.57 -19.20 -8.03
N LYS A 22 22.57 -18.31 -8.11
CA LYS A 22 23.98 -18.71 -8.31
C LYS A 22 24.48 -19.65 -7.22
N ALA A 23 24.05 -19.42 -5.98
CA ALA A 23 24.41 -20.26 -4.83
C ALA A 23 23.55 -21.53 -4.68
N ARG A 24 22.62 -21.79 -5.60
CA ARG A 24 21.69 -22.94 -5.58
C ARG A 24 20.85 -23.07 -4.30
N ARG A 25 20.51 -21.93 -3.69
CA ARG A 25 19.58 -21.85 -2.55
C ARG A 25 18.18 -21.37 -2.96
N LEU A 26 18.03 -20.95 -4.23
CA LEU A 26 16.78 -20.48 -4.80
C LEU A 26 16.64 -21.04 -6.22
N SER A 27 15.52 -21.70 -6.46
CA SER A 27 15.08 -22.18 -7.77
C SER A 27 13.65 -21.71 -8.03
N PHE A 28 13.28 -21.63 -9.31
CA PHE A 28 11.92 -21.31 -9.74
C PHE A 28 11.42 -22.44 -10.63
N SER A 29 10.27 -23.02 -10.28
CA SER A 29 9.59 -24.04 -11.08
C SER A 29 8.12 -23.70 -11.24
N THR A 30 7.51 -24.32 -12.24
CA THR A 30 6.05 -24.34 -12.45
C THR A 30 5.47 -25.73 -12.21
N SER A 31 6.28 -26.70 -11.78
CA SER A 31 5.85 -28.06 -11.43
C SER A 31 5.79 -28.21 -9.91
N TYR A 32 4.63 -28.62 -9.43
CA TYR A 32 4.43 -28.96 -8.02
C TYR A 32 5.11 -30.28 -7.67
N GLU A 33 5.12 -31.23 -8.60
CA GLU A 33 5.73 -32.55 -8.47
C GLU A 33 7.24 -32.47 -8.25
N GLU A 34 7.90 -31.47 -8.83
CA GLU A 34 9.33 -31.21 -8.59
C GLU A 34 9.58 -30.53 -7.23
N ALA A 35 8.68 -29.65 -6.79
CA ALA A 35 8.96 -28.72 -5.69
C ALA A 35 8.48 -29.19 -4.30
N ILE A 36 7.42 -29.99 -4.22
CA ILE A 36 6.74 -30.32 -2.97
C ILE A 36 7.30 -31.55 -2.23
N PRO A 37 7.62 -32.69 -2.89
CA PRO A 37 7.82 -33.95 -2.16
C PRO A 37 8.88 -33.90 -1.04
N ASP A 38 9.91 -33.08 -1.20
CA ASP A 38 11.00 -32.90 -0.22
C ASP A 38 10.83 -31.65 0.68
N ALA A 39 9.73 -30.90 0.53
CA ALA A 39 9.53 -29.63 1.20
C ALA A 39 8.89 -29.78 2.59
N LYS A 40 9.67 -29.47 3.64
CA LYS A 40 9.16 -29.44 5.02
C LYS A 40 8.18 -28.29 5.29
N CYS A 41 8.45 -27.10 4.75
CA CYS A 41 7.61 -25.91 4.93
C CYS A 41 7.15 -25.38 3.58
N ILE A 42 5.85 -25.32 3.35
CA ILE A 42 5.24 -24.95 2.07
C ILE A 42 4.44 -23.67 2.27
N PHE A 43 4.95 -22.55 1.76
CA PHE A 43 4.28 -21.26 1.89
C PHE A 43 3.31 -21.00 0.75
N ILE A 44 2.04 -20.78 1.08
CA ILE A 44 1.02 -20.26 0.16
C ILE A 44 1.05 -18.73 0.24
N ALA A 45 1.57 -18.11 -0.82
CA ALA A 45 1.75 -16.66 -0.94
C ALA A 45 1.06 -16.08 -2.20
N VAL A 46 -0.05 -16.69 -2.62
CA VAL A 46 -0.86 -16.21 -3.75
C VAL A 46 -1.72 -15.00 -3.38
N GLY A 47 -2.08 -14.17 -4.36
CA GLY A 47 -2.97 -13.04 -4.13
C GLY A 47 -4.38 -13.47 -3.72
N THR A 48 -5.01 -12.67 -2.86
CA THR A 48 -6.41 -12.82 -2.42
C THR A 48 -7.20 -11.56 -2.80
N PRO A 49 -7.47 -11.33 -4.10
CA PRO A 49 -8.09 -10.09 -4.56
C PRO A 49 -9.49 -9.90 -3.94
N GLN A 50 -9.94 -8.66 -3.88
CA GLN A 50 -11.28 -8.31 -3.41
C GLN A 50 -12.33 -8.71 -4.47
N GLN A 51 -13.50 -9.17 -4.02
CA GLN A 51 -14.70 -9.39 -4.83
C GLN A 51 -15.60 -8.15 -4.85
N ASP A 52 -16.59 -8.11 -5.74
CA ASP A 52 -17.55 -7.00 -5.86
C ASP A 52 -18.30 -6.69 -4.56
N ASP A 53 -18.54 -7.70 -3.72
CA ASP A 53 -19.18 -7.57 -2.41
C ASP A 53 -18.21 -7.15 -1.27
N GLY A 54 -16.94 -6.91 -1.61
CA GLY A 54 -15.87 -6.55 -0.68
C GLY A 54 -15.22 -7.72 0.04
N SER A 55 -15.69 -8.96 -0.13
CA SER A 55 -15.06 -10.14 0.45
C SER A 55 -13.73 -10.48 -0.24
N ALA A 56 -12.88 -11.28 0.42
CA ALA A 56 -11.65 -11.78 -0.20
C ALA A 56 -11.96 -13.00 -1.09
N ASN A 57 -11.42 -13.03 -2.30
CA ASN A 57 -11.44 -14.21 -3.17
C ASN A 57 -10.37 -15.22 -2.69
N LEU A 58 -10.82 -16.44 -2.39
CA LEU A 58 -10.00 -17.54 -1.88
C LEU A 58 -9.79 -18.68 -2.90
N ASP A 59 -10.27 -18.54 -4.13
CA ASP A 59 -10.20 -19.60 -5.16
C ASP A 59 -8.77 -20.07 -5.41
N SER A 60 -7.81 -19.15 -5.45
CA SER A 60 -6.39 -19.48 -5.61
C SER A 60 -5.85 -20.29 -4.44
N ILE A 61 -6.30 -20.02 -3.20
CA ILE A 61 -5.89 -20.78 -2.02
C ILE A 61 -6.39 -22.23 -2.13
N TRP A 62 -7.66 -22.42 -2.51
CA TRP A 62 -8.26 -23.75 -2.62
C TRP A 62 -7.66 -24.57 -3.76
N LYS A 63 -7.45 -23.97 -4.94
CA LYS A 63 -6.78 -24.63 -6.08
C LYS A 63 -5.35 -25.06 -5.74
N VAL A 64 -4.63 -24.22 -4.99
CA VAL A 64 -3.29 -24.57 -4.50
C VAL A 64 -3.39 -25.75 -3.52
N ALA A 65 -4.32 -25.72 -2.55
CA ALA A 65 -4.51 -26.82 -1.61
C ALA A 65 -4.80 -28.16 -2.31
N GLU A 66 -5.68 -28.18 -3.31
CA GLU A 66 -5.99 -29.38 -4.12
C GLU A 66 -4.75 -29.92 -4.84
N SER A 67 -3.94 -29.01 -5.40
CA SER A 67 -2.71 -29.37 -6.14
C SER A 67 -1.61 -29.89 -5.22
N LEU A 68 -1.48 -29.31 -4.01
CA LEU A 68 -0.46 -29.69 -3.05
C LEU A 68 -0.78 -31.05 -2.39
N ALA A 69 -2.05 -31.28 -2.02
CA ALA A 69 -2.48 -32.40 -1.19
C ALA A 69 -1.88 -33.78 -1.56
N PRO A 70 -1.95 -34.25 -2.83
CA PRO A 70 -1.44 -35.59 -3.18
C PRO A 70 0.10 -35.71 -3.13
N LEU A 71 0.82 -34.59 -2.99
CA LEU A 71 2.28 -34.51 -3.05
C LEU A 71 2.92 -34.26 -1.68
N LEU A 72 2.13 -34.01 -0.64
CA LEU A 72 2.62 -33.66 0.71
C LEU A 72 3.32 -34.83 1.40
N SER A 73 4.56 -34.62 1.85
CA SER A 73 5.25 -35.53 2.77
C SER A 73 4.53 -35.62 4.12
N GLU A 74 4.73 -36.70 4.87
CA GLU A 74 4.07 -36.92 6.16
C GLU A 74 4.32 -35.78 7.16
N ASP A 75 5.52 -35.18 7.13
CA ASP A 75 5.97 -34.12 8.03
C ASP A 75 5.83 -32.70 7.46
N ALA A 76 5.17 -32.54 6.31
CA ALA A 76 4.98 -31.25 5.68
C ALA A 76 4.07 -30.31 6.51
N ILE A 77 4.49 -29.05 6.60
CA ILE A 77 3.73 -27.95 7.21
C ILE A 77 3.29 -27.00 6.10
N VAL A 78 1.98 -26.85 5.91
CA VAL A 78 1.40 -25.93 4.93
C VAL A 78 1.10 -24.59 5.60
N ILE A 79 1.71 -23.52 5.10
CA ILE A 79 1.72 -22.21 5.77
C ILE A 79 1.03 -21.19 4.88
N ILE A 80 -0.11 -20.65 5.30
CA ILE A 80 -0.70 -19.51 4.59
C ILE A 80 0.03 -18.23 5.01
N LYS A 81 0.75 -17.62 4.07
CA LYS A 81 1.32 -16.27 4.21
C LYS A 81 0.42 -15.19 3.61
N SER A 82 -0.40 -15.54 2.62
CA SER A 82 -1.41 -14.66 2.05
C SER A 82 -2.34 -14.08 3.12
N THR A 83 -2.75 -12.82 2.96
CA THR A 83 -3.81 -12.24 3.81
C THR A 83 -5.14 -12.92 3.51
N VAL A 84 -5.66 -13.69 4.46
CA VAL A 84 -6.91 -14.46 4.32
C VAL A 84 -7.86 -14.18 5.48
N PRO A 85 -9.19 -14.13 5.25
CA PRO A 85 -10.19 -13.95 6.31
C PRO A 85 -10.07 -14.99 7.42
N VAL A 86 -10.52 -14.61 8.62
CA VAL A 86 -10.49 -15.48 9.79
C VAL A 86 -11.27 -16.78 9.56
N GLY A 87 -10.67 -17.91 9.92
CA GLY A 87 -11.18 -19.27 9.72
C GLY A 87 -10.66 -19.96 8.45
N THR A 88 -9.89 -19.28 7.60
CA THR A 88 -9.39 -19.85 6.33
C THR A 88 -8.39 -20.98 6.61
N ASN A 89 -7.46 -20.80 7.54
CA ASN A 89 -6.48 -21.83 7.91
C ASN A 89 -7.16 -23.06 8.52
N ARG A 90 -8.23 -22.88 9.29
CA ARG A 90 -9.03 -23.99 9.84
C ARG A 90 -9.66 -24.81 8.72
N LYS A 91 -10.31 -24.13 7.77
CA LYS A 91 -10.90 -24.77 6.59
C LYS A 91 -9.85 -25.44 5.70
N LEU A 92 -8.66 -24.86 5.57
CA LEU A 92 -7.55 -25.49 4.86
C LEU A 92 -7.14 -26.81 5.52
N ALA A 93 -7.01 -26.84 6.85
CA ALA A 93 -6.66 -28.06 7.57
C ALA A 93 -7.70 -29.18 7.38
N GLU A 94 -9.00 -28.84 7.45
CA GLU A 94 -10.10 -29.76 7.19
C GLU A 94 -10.03 -30.32 5.75
N MET A 95 -9.88 -29.44 4.77
CA MET A 95 -9.79 -29.81 3.35
C MET A 95 -8.58 -30.71 3.06
N LEU A 96 -7.40 -30.39 3.60
CA LEU A 96 -6.22 -31.23 3.43
C LEU A 96 -6.39 -32.58 4.11
N GLN A 97 -7.08 -32.64 5.25
CA GLN A 97 -7.39 -33.91 5.92
C GLN A 97 -8.32 -34.78 5.07
N GLU A 98 -9.34 -34.21 4.46
CA GLU A 98 -10.25 -34.93 3.55
C GLU A 98 -9.52 -35.45 2.31
N LEU A 99 -8.66 -34.63 1.70
CA LEU A 99 -7.95 -34.97 0.47
C LEU A 99 -6.82 -35.99 0.67
N THR A 100 -6.16 -35.96 1.83
CA THR A 100 -4.99 -36.83 2.10
C THR A 100 -5.33 -38.04 2.98
N GLY A 101 -6.49 -38.04 3.65
CA GLY A 101 -6.87 -39.06 4.61
C GLY A 101 -6.10 -39.03 5.94
N ARG A 102 -5.31 -37.97 6.20
CA ARG A 102 -4.51 -37.79 7.42
C ARG A 102 -4.52 -36.34 7.89
N VAL A 103 -4.20 -36.10 9.15
CA VAL A 103 -4.02 -34.73 9.65
C VAL A 103 -2.75 -34.14 9.01
N VAL A 104 -2.89 -32.96 8.40
CA VAL A 104 -1.79 -32.17 7.85
C VAL A 104 -1.59 -30.94 8.73
N ASP A 105 -0.34 -30.61 9.04
CA ASP A 105 -0.01 -29.42 9.82
C ASP A 105 -0.24 -28.16 9.00
N VAL A 106 -1.03 -27.23 9.56
CA VAL A 106 -1.32 -25.93 8.96
C VAL A 106 -0.91 -24.81 9.91
N ALA A 107 -0.31 -23.76 9.35
CA ALA A 107 0.04 -22.55 10.09
C ALA A 107 -0.36 -21.28 9.34
N SER A 108 -0.74 -20.25 10.10
CA SER A 108 -0.91 -18.89 9.60
C SER A 108 0.36 -18.09 9.85
N ASN A 109 0.96 -17.48 8.82
CA ASN A 109 2.13 -16.62 8.98
C ASN A 109 2.00 -15.36 8.13
N PRO A 110 1.12 -14.43 8.53
CA PRO A 110 0.87 -13.21 7.77
C PRO A 110 2.16 -12.40 7.59
N GLU A 111 2.23 -11.70 6.46
CA GLU A 111 3.31 -10.75 6.19
C GLU A 111 2.94 -9.32 6.66
N PHE A 112 3.93 -8.46 6.93
CA PHE A 112 3.71 -7.05 7.31
C PHE A 112 4.67 -6.12 6.56
N LEU A 113 5.03 -6.51 5.34
CA LEU A 113 5.99 -5.82 4.50
C LEU A 113 5.33 -4.61 3.84
N LYS A 114 6.10 -3.54 3.63
CA LYS A 114 5.69 -2.44 2.76
C LYS A 114 6.41 -2.60 1.43
N GLU A 115 5.65 -2.57 0.33
CA GLU A 115 6.24 -2.44 -1.02
C GLU A 115 7.22 -1.24 -1.07
N GLY A 116 8.35 -1.38 -1.76
CA GLY A 116 9.44 -0.40 -1.80
C GLY A 116 10.39 -0.42 -0.59
N ALA A 117 10.12 -1.27 0.41
CA ALA A 117 10.98 -1.55 1.56
C ALA A 117 10.89 -3.03 2.02
N ALA A 118 10.40 -3.93 1.16
CA ALA A 118 10.03 -5.29 1.53
C ALA A 118 11.23 -6.12 2.00
N ILE A 119 12.41 -5.91 1.42
CA ILE A 119 13.64 -6.59 1.84
C ILE A 119 14.04 -6.21 3.26
N ASP A 120 14.01 -4.91 3.58
CA ASP A 120 14.39 -4.41 4.90
C ASP A 120 13.37 -4.86 5.96
N ASP A 121 12.07 -4.72 5.67
CA ASP A 121 11.01 -5.16 6.57
C ASP A 121 11.02 -6.69 6.79
N PHE A 122 11.40 -7.49 5.79
CA PHE A 122 11.53 -8.94 5.95
C PHE A 122 12.78 -9.32 6.73
N SER A 123 13.89 -8.62 6.50
CA SER A 123 15.19 -8.92 7.13
C SER A 123 15.28 -8.42 8.56
N LYS A 124 14.51 -7.39 8.91
CA LYS A 124 14.46 -6.75 10.23
C LYS A 124 13.01 -6.49 10.63
N PRO A 125 12.21 -7.55 10.83
CA PRO A 125 10.79 -7.38 11.13
C PRO A 125 10.61 -6.79 12.54
N ASP A 126 9.64 -5.90 12.71
CA ASP A 126 9.24 -5.43 14.06
C ASP A 126 8.80 -6.61 14.95
N ARG A 127 8.22 -7.64 14.32
CA ARG A 127 7.74 -8.90 14.91
C ARG A 127 7.47 -9.93 13.82
N VAL A 128 7.50 -11.21 14.17
CA VAL A 128 6.98 -12.30 13.35
C VAL A 128 5.75 -12.89 14.04
N VAL A 129 4.62 -12.97 13.34
CA VAL A 129 3.37 -13.55 13.86
C VAL A 129 3.18 -14.93 13.25
N VAL A 130 2.89 -15.91 14.10
CA VAL A 130 2.62 -17.29 13.71
C VAL A 130 1.38 -17.78 14.45
N GLY A 131 0.38 -18.22 13.68
CA GLY A 131 -0.76 -18.96 14.16
C GLY A 131 -0.53 -20.45 13.96
N VAL A 132 -0.69 -21.26 14.99
CA VAL A 132 -0.55 -22.73 14.92
C VAL A 132 -1.62 -23.40 15.75
N SER A 133 -1.96 -24.65 15.39
CA SER A 133 -2.83 -25.51 16.20
C SER A 133 -2.06 -26.34 17.23
N ARG A 134 -0.74 -26.48 17.07
CA ARG A 134 0.14 -27.29 17.93
C ARG A 134 1.45 -26.56 18.22
N PRO A 135 1.97 -26.57 19.47
CA PRO A 135 3.22 -25.89 19.83
C PRO A 135 4.45 -26.34 19.03
N GLU A 136 4.54 -27.61 18.65
CA GLU A 136 5.70 -28.17 17.95
C GLU A 136 5.90 -27.56 16.54
N ILE A 137 4.81 -27.14 15.90
CA ILE A 137 4.84 -26.41 14.63
C ILE A 137 5.48 -25.03 14.84
N SER A 138 5.17 -24.39 15.98
CA SER A 138 5.74 -23.10 16.36
C SER A 138 7.26 -23.17 16.50
N ASP A 139 7.78 -24.21 17.13
CA ASP A 139 9.22 -24.42 17.31
C ASP A 139 9.94 -24.55 15.96
N THR A 140 9.34 -25.29 15.01
CA THR A 140 9.89 -25.43 13.65
C THR A 140 9.95 -24.09 12.92
N LEU A 141 8.89 -23.29 13.02
CA LEU A 141 8.84 -21.95 12.41
C LEU A 141 9.76 -20.96 13.12
N HIS A 142 9.91 -21.08 14.43
CA HIS A 142 10.84 -20.25 15.19
C HIS A 142 12.29 -20.50 14.76
N GLU A 143 12.71 -21.76 14.60
CA GLU A 143 14.05 -22.08 14.06
C GLU A 143 14.24 -21.56 12.62
N LEU A 144 13.19 -21.61 11.79
CA LEU A 144 13.22 -21.02 10.44
C LEU A 144 13.48 -19.50 10.47
N TYR A 145 12.83 -18.80 11.41
CA TYR A 145 12.92 -17.33 11.52
C TYR A 145 14.08 -16.82 12.40
N LYS A 146 14.69 -17.68 13.22
CA LYS A 146 15.78 -17.37 14.16
C LYS A 146 16.93 -16.54 13.57
N PRO A 147 17.37 -16.73 12.30
CA PRO A 147 18.41 -15.88 11.72
C PRO A 147 18.04 -14.39 11.62
N PHE A 148 16.74 -14.07 11.53
CA PHE A 148 16.21 -12.71 11.38
C PHE A 148 15.85 -12.05 12.72
N LEU A 149 15.77 -12.83 13.81
CA LEU A 149 15.30 -12.37 15.13
C LEU A 149 16.44 -12.09 16.12
N ARG A 150 17.67 -11.96 15.64
CA ARG A 150 18.87 -11.76 16.48
C ARG A 150 18.88 -10.44 17.26
N THR A 151 18.01 -9.49 16.90
CA THR A 151 17.89 -8.16 17.53
C THR A 151 16.77 -8.08 18.57
N GLU A 152 16.42 -9.21 19.21
CA GLU A 152 15.35 -9.32 20.22
C GLU A 152 13.93 -8.97 19.72
N HIS A 153 13.73 -8.88 18.40
CA HIS A 153 12.37 -8.73 17.86
C HIS A 153 11.53 -9.97 18.17
N PRO A 154 10.27 -9.80 18.61
CA PRO A 154 9.47 -10.90 19.13
C PRO A 154 9.01 -11.86 18.02
N PHE A 155 9.09 -13.16 18.33
CA PHE A 155 8.35 -14.22 17.66
C PHE A 155 7.06 -14.48 18.45
N LEU A 156 5.92 -14.19 17.86
CA LEU A 156 4.61 -14.23 18.51
C LEU A 156 3.83 -15.44 18.01
N SER A 157 3.78 -16.50 18.83
CA SER A 157 2.95 -17.68 18.60
C SER A 157 1.56 -17.48 19.19
N MET A 158 0.52 -17.81 18.44
CA MET A 158 -0.89 -17.70 18.84
C MET A 158 -1.77 -18.72 18.10
N GLU A 159 -3.08 -18.68 18.35
CA GLU A 159 -4.06 -19.48 17.61
C GLU A 159 -4.20 -19.02 16.15
N LEU A 160 -4.61 -19.93 15.26
CA LEU A 160 -4.78 -19.68 13.82
C LEU A 160 -5.63 -18.43 13.54
N GLU A 161 -6.82 -18.36 14.13
CA GLU A 161 -7.77 -17.28 13.95
C GLU A 161 -7.23 -15.94 14.48
N SER A 162 -6.43 -15.98 15.55
CA SER A 162 -5.82 -14.79 16.14
C SER A 162 -4.72 -14.23 15.21
N ALA A 163 -3.93 -15.10 14.59
CA ALA A 163 -2.91 -14.68 13.62
C ALA A 163 -3.54 -14.08 12.35
N GLU A 164 -4.59 -14.71 11.82
CA GLU A 164 -5.36 -14.18 10.69
C GLU A 164 -5.95 -12.79 11.02
N MET A 165 -6.58 -12.66 12.18
CA MET A 165 -7.18 -11.38 12.62
C MET A 165 -6.12 -10.29 12.82
N THR A 166 -4.94 -10.65 13.34
CA THR A 166 -3.85 -9.70 13.61
C THR A 166 -3.44 -8.93 12.36
N LYS A 167 -3.41 -9.58 11.19
CA LYS A 167 -3.08 -8.91 9.91
C LYS A 167 -4.11 -7.84 9.55
N TYR A 168 -5.39 -8.20 9.59
CA TYR A 168 -6.48 -7.27 9.28
C TYR A 168 -6.53 -6.11 10.26
N VAL A 169 -6.47 -6.39 11.56
CA VAL A 169 -6.54 -5.35 12.60
C VAL A 169 -5.36 -4.39 12.48
N ALA A 170 -4.14 -4.88 12.20
CA ALA A 170 -2.99 -4.01 12.00
C ALA A 170 -3.20 -3.06 10.81
N ASN A 171 -3.58 -3.58 9.64
CA ASN A 171 -3.80 -2.76 8.45
C ASN A 171 -4.98 -1.78 8.63
N CYS A 172 -6.08 -2.22 9.26
CA CYS A 172 -7.21 -1.36 9.56
C CYS A 172 -6.87 -0.25 10.55
N MET A 173 -6.02 -0.52 11.56
CA MET A 173 -5.56 0.51 12.49
C MET A 173 -4.69 1.56 11.78
N LEU A 174 -3.80 1.15 10.87
CA LEU A 174 -2.99 2.07 10.08
C LEU A 174 -3.85 2.93 9.15
N ALA A 175 -4.83 2.33 8.46
CA ALA A 175 -5.82 3.05 7.66
C ALA A 175 -6.64 4.03 8.52
N THR A 176 -7.04 3.62 9.73
CA THR A 176 -7.76 4.46 10.70
C THR A 176 -6.94 5.71 11.06
N LYS A 177 -5.63 5.56 11.37
CA LYS A 177 -4.76 6.71 11.67
C LYS A 177 -4.70 7.70 10.50
N ILE A 178 -4.60 7.20 9.27
CA ILE A 178 -4.56 8.04 8.07
C ILE A 178 -5.90 8.75 7.84
N SER A 179 -7.03 8.03 7.85
CA SER A 179 -8.35 8.66 7.68
C SER A 179 -8.64 9.66 8.78
N PHE A 180 -8.30 9.33 10.03
CA PHE A 180 -8.47 10.24 11.16
C PHE A 180 -7.68 11.54 10.96
N ILE A 181 -6.38 11.47 10.63
CA ILE A 181 -5.58 12.68 10.45
C ILE A 181 -6.01 13.48 9.21
N ASN A 182 -6.53 12.83 8.17
CA ASN A 182 -7.11 13.50 7.00
C ASN A 182 -8.39 14.27 7.34
N GLU A 183 -9.30 13.66 8.11
CA GLU A 183 -10.50 14.36 8.59
C GLU A 183 -10.13 15.57 9.45
N MET A 184 -9.15 15.41 10.34
CA MET A 184 -8.64 16.52 11.15
C MET A 184 -7.96 17.59 10.30
N ALA A 185 -7.28 17.21 9.21
CA ALA A 185 -6.70 18.17 8.26
C ALA A 185 -7.79 19.04 7.65
N ASN A 186 -8.85 18.42 7.14
CA ASN A 186 -9.97 19.15 6.53
C ASN A 186 -10.68 20.07 7.55
N LEU A 187 -10.77 19.65 8.82
CA LEU A 187 -11.28 20.50 9.89
C LEU A 187 -10.34 21.67 10.20
N CYS A 188 -9.01 21.43 10.24
CA CYS A 188 -8.01 22.46 10.49
C CYS A 188 -8.14 23.64 9.52
N GLU A 189 -8.39 23.39 8.24
CA GLU A 189 -8.58 24.46 7.25
C GLU A 189 -9.79 25.35 7.59
N ARG A 190 -10.87 24.77 8.12
CA ARG A 190 -12.11 25.50 8.43
C ARG A 190 -12.00 26.31 9.72
N VAL A 191 -11.17 25.87 10.65
CA VAL A 191 -10.99 26.54 11.96
C VAL A 191 -9.74 27.42 12.01
N GLY A 192 -8.97 27.50 10.93
CA GLY A 192 -7.73 28.29 10.85
C GLY A 192 -6.56 27.68 11.62
N ALA A 193 -6.53 26.35 11.78
CA ALA A 193 -5.42 25.62 12.38
C ALA A 193 -4.49 25.02 11.30
N ASP A 194 -3.28 24.64 11.71
CA ASP A 194 -2.28 23.98 10.86
C ASP A 194 -2.12 22.52 11.30
N ILE A 195 -2.49 21.59 10.42
CA ILE A 195 -2.41 20.15 10.69
C ILE A 195 -0.99 19.66 10.96
N ASN A 196 0.04 20.31 10.41
CA ASN A 196 1.43 19.96 10.68
C ASN A 196 1.83 20.30 12.12
N GLN A 197 1.27 21.37 12.69
CA GLN A 197 1.46 21.69 14.10
C GLN A 197 0.67 20.72 14.98
N VAL A 198 -0.58 20.40 14.61
CA VAL A 198 -1.43 19.45 15.34
C VAL A 198 -0.80 18.05 15.39
N ARG A 199 -0.35 17.50 14.24
CA ARG A 199 0.28 16.17 14.20
C ARG A 199 1.56 16.11 15.05
N ARG A 200 2.33 17.22 15.11
CA ARG A 200 3.50 17.33 15.99
C ARG A 200 3.10 17.34 17.46
N GLY A 201 2.05 18.09 17.80
CA GLY A 201 1.50 18.16 19.15
C GLY A 201 1.07 16.80 19.69
N ILE A 202 0.32 16.02 18.89
CA ILE A 202 -0.16 14.69 19.32
C ILE A 202 0.90 13.59 19.18
N GLY A 203 1.82 13.70 18.22
CA GLY A 203 2.78 12.64 17.89
C GLY A 203 3.84 12.39 18.96
N HIS A 204 4.12 13.38 19.82
CA HIS A 204 5.01 13.23 20.97
C HIS A 204 4.43 12.37 22.09
N ASP A 205 3.10 12.19 22.13
CA ASP A 205 2.48 11.24 23.05
C ASP A 205 2.81 9.82 22.58
N GLN A 206 3.57 9.08 23.40
CA GLN A 206 4.03 7.73 23.06
C GLN A 206 2.89 6.73 22.84
N ARG A 207 1.68 7.02 23.35
CA ARG A 207 0.49 6.19 23.12
C ARG A 207 -0.05 6.33 21.69
N ILE A 208 0.30 7.42 21.01
CA ILE A 208 -0.11 7.75 19.64
C ILE A 208 1.05 7.51 18.66
N GLY A 209 2.21 8.10 18.94
CA GLY A 209 3.40 8.06 18.11
C GLY A 209 3.27 8.80 16.76
N PHE A 210 4.40 9.09 16.11
CA PHE A 210 4.46 9.89 14.88
C PHE A 210 4.07 9.15 13.59
N SER A 211 4.17 7.82 13.59
CA SER A 211 3.98 7.02 12.38
C SER A 211 2.53 7.10 11.89
N PHE A 212 2.34 7.20 10.56
CA PHE A 212 1.02 7.23 9.92
C PHE A 212 0.14 8.43 10.33
N LEU A 213 0.75 9.56 10.69
CA LEU A 213 0.07 10.83 10.99
C LEU A 213 0.34 11.93 9.96
N PHE A 214 0.62 11.55 8.71
CA PHE A 214 0.79 12.50 7.62
C PHE A 214 -0.50 12.58 6.82
N PRO A 215 -1.23 13.72 6.87
CA PRO A 215 -2.40 13.90 6.03
C PRO A 215 -1.97 14.04 4.57
N GLY A 216 -2.90 13.77 3.66
CA GLY A 216 -2.64 13.92 2.23
C GLY A 216 -3.87 13.66 1.37
N ALA A 217 -3.64 13.28 0.11
CA ALA A 217 -4.67 12.95 -0.87
C ALA A 217 -5.42 11.61 -0.59
N GLY A 218 -5.26 11.03 0.59
CA GLY A 218 -5.78 9.70 0.93
C GLY A 218 -4.75 8.58 0.79
N TYR A 219 -5.14 7.38 1.23
CA TYR A 219 -4.37 6.15 1.04
C TYR A 219 -4.88 5.33 -0.15
N GLY A 220 -3.98 4.54 -0.71
CA GLY A 220 -4.25 3.59 -1.80
C GLY A 220 -3.45 2.31 -1.61
N GLY A 221 -3.07 1.69 -2.72
CA GLY A 221 -2.31 0.44 -2.76
C GLY A 221 -3.19 -0.79 -2.60
N SER A 222 -2.57 -1.95 -2.77
CA SER A 222 -3.26 -3.23 -2.80
C SER A 222 -3.72 -3.78 -1.44
N CYS A 223 -3.16 -3.25 -0.34
CA CYS A 223 -3.42 -3.77 1.00
C CYS A 223 -4.57 -3.03 1.70
N PHE A 224 -4.45 -1.71 1.94
CA PHE A 224 -5.36 -1.03 2.88
C PHE A 224 -6.83 -1.00 2.42
N PRO A 225 -7.19 -0.55 1.20
CA PRO A 225 -8.59 -0.53 0.76
C PRO A 225 -9.21 -1.93 0.81
N LYS A 226 -8.53 -2.92 0.21
CA LYS A 226 -8.93 -4.33 0.21
C LYS A 226 -9.14 -4.88 1.61
N ASP A 227 -8.19 -4.68 2.50
CA ASP A 227 -8.22 -5.31 3.82
C ASP A 227 -9.28 -4.66 4.73
N VAL A 228 -9.49 -3.34 4.60
CA VAL A 228 -10.60 -2.64 5.28
C VAL A 228 -11.94 -3.17 4.78
N SER A 229 -12.16 -3.23 3.46
CA SER A 229 -13.40 -3.76 2.89
C SER A 229 -13.65 -5.22 3.26
N ALA A 230 -12.61 -6.06 3.22
CA ALA A 230 -12.72 -7.47 3.60
C ALA A 230 -13.07 -7.64 5.08
N LEU A 231 -12.48 -6.84 5.99
CA LEU A 231 -12.84 -6.92 7.42
C LEU A 231 -14.27 -6.39 7.67
N ILE A 232 -14.71 -5.37 6.95
CA ILE A 232 -16.11 -4.90 6.97
C ILE A 232 -17.06 -6.03 6.54
N SER A 233 -16.74 -6.73 5.45
CA SER A 233 -17.52 -7.85 4.94
C SER A 233 -17.57 -9.00 5.95
N VAL A 234 -16.43 -9.34 6.57
CA VAL A 234 -16.37 -10.34 7.66
C VAL A 234 -17.27 -9.92 8.84
N ALA A 235 -17.21 -8.68 9.30
CA ALA A 235 -18.07 -8.19 10.39
C ALA A 235 -19.57 -8.33 10.05
N LYS A 236 -19.96 -7.90 8.84
CA LYS A 236 -21.35 -8.00 8.36
C LYS A 236 -21.81 -9.46 8.25
N SER A 237 -20.95 -10.37 7.78
CA SER A 237 -21.25 -11.81 7.73
C SER A 237 -21.52 -12.41 9.12
N LYS A 238 -21.01 -11.77 10.18
CA LYS A 238 -21.25 -12.12 11.59
C LYS A 238 -22.30 -11.24 12.26
N GLN A 239 -23.12 -10.53 11.48
CA GLN A 239 -24.21 -9.68 11.94
C GLN A 239 -23.75 -8.57 12.88
N MET A 240 -22.51 -8.09 12.71
CA MET A 240 -21.93 -6.97 13.46
C MET A 240 -21.72 -5.77 12.52
N GLU A 241 -22.18 -4.60 12.95
CA GLU A 241 -21.96 -3.36 12.21
C GLU A 241 -20.60 -2.73 12.56
N PRO A 242 -19.65 -2.62 11.61
CA PRO A 242 -18.30 -2.12 11.88
C PRO A 242 -18.22 -0.59 11.71
N SER A 243 -18.88 0.16 12.59
CA SER A 243 -19.06 1.62 12.44
C SER A 243 -17.77 2.41 12.20
N ILE A 244 -16.68 2.08 12.90
CA ILE A 244 -15.38 2.76 12.73
C ILE A 244 -14.81 2.48 11.35
N LEU A 245 -14.79 1.22 10.90
CA LEU A 245 -14.19 0.86 9.62
C LEU A 245 -14.98 1.46 8.44
N ASN A 246 -16.32 1.49 8.54
CA ASN A 246 -17.15 2.17 7.55
C ASN A 246 -16.81 3.67 7.46
N ALA A 247 -16.63 4.34 8.61
CA ALA A 247 -16.23 5.75 8.62
C ALA A 247 -14.84 5.95 8.01
N VAL A 248 -13.88 5.08 8.33
CA VAL A 248 -12.51 5.12 7.78
C VAL A 248 -12.52 5.02 6.26
N ASP A 249 -13.30 4.10 5.70
CA ASP A 249 -13.44 3.89 4.26
C ASP A 249 -14.13 5.08 3.56
N GLN A 250 -15.22 5.58 4.15
CA GLN A 250 -15.94 6.76 3.65
C GLN A 250 -15.05 8.02 3.64
N VAL A 251 -14.32 8.26 4.73
CA VAL A 251 -13.38 9.38 4.84
C VAL A 251 -12.29 9.27 3.78
N ASN A 252 -11.71 8.09 3.57
CA ASN A 252 -10.66 7.93 2.55
C ASN A 252 -11.20 8.16 1.13
N THR A 253 -12.39 7.64 0.83
CA THR A 253 -13.06 7.84 -0.47
C THR A 253 -13.33 9.32 -0.73
N ALA A 254 -13.80 10.06 0.27
CA ALA A 254 -13.97 11.51 0.18
C ALA A 254 -12.62 12.23 0.04
N GLN A 255 -11.59 11.81 0.79
CA GLN A 255 -10.28 12.45 0.81
C GLN A 255 -9.60 12.44 -0.56
N LYS A 256 -9.76 11.37 -1.34
CA LYS A 256 -9.20 11.28 -2.71
C LYS A 256 -9.71 12.39 -3.65
N ARG A 257 -10.82 13.05 -3.31
CA ARG A 257 -11.43 14.15 -4.10
C ARG A 257 -10.96 15.55 -3.66
N VAL A 258 -10.40 15.68 -2.46
CA VAL A 258 -10.06 16.99 -1.85
C VAL A 258 -9.08 17.78 -2.71
N LEU A 259 -8.11 17.10 -3.34
CA LEU A 259 -7.12 17.77 -4.18
C LEU A 259 -7.74 18.35 -5.45
N PHE A 260 -8.65 17.62 -6.10
CA PHE A 260 -9.45 18.14 -7.22
C PHE A 260 -10.31 19.33 -6.78
N GLU A 261 -10.99 19.24 -5.64
CA GLU A 261 -11.84 20.32 -5.13
C GLU A 261 -11.06 21.60 -4.89
N LYS A 262 -9.82 21.50 -4.38
CA LYS A 262 -8.90 22.64 -4.22
C LYS A 262 -8.51 23.27 -5.54
N VAL A 263 -8.15 22.46 -6.54
CA VAL A 263 -7.83 22.93 -7.90
C VAL A 263 -9.05 23.63 -8.51
N ASN A 264 -10.19 22.96 -8.49
CA ASN A 264 -11.45 23.47 -9.03
C ASN A 264 -11.87 24.78 -8.36
N HIS A 265 -11.71 24.89 -7.03
CA HIS A 265 -12.02 26.13 -6.30
C HIS A 265 -11.10 27.28 -6.69
N TYR A 266 -9.78 27.04 -6.77
CA TYR A 266 -8.80 28.08 -7.13
C TYR A 266 -9.02 28.64 -8.54
N PHE A 267 -9.41 27.79 -9.49
CA PHE A 267 -9.71 28.19 -10.86
C PHE A 267 -11.19 28.51 -11.09
N GLU A 268 -11.99 28.68 -10.03
CA GLU A 268 -13.42 29.05 -10.09
C GLU A 268 -14.27 28.13 -11.00
N GLY A 269 -13.88 26.85 -11.12
CA GLY A 269 -14.54 25.86 -11.98
C GLY A 269 -14.14 25.91 -13.46
N ASP A 270 -13.32 26.86 -13.89
CA ASP A 270 -12.86 26.97 -15.28
C ASP A 270 -11.58 26.14 -15.51
N LEU A 271 -11.74 24.82 -15.61
CA LEU A 271 -10.62 23.89 -15.84
C LEU A 271 -10.45 23.51 -17.32
N LYS A 272 -11.40 23.89 -18.18
CA LYS A 272 -11.45 23.44 -19.57
C LYS A 272 -10.31 24.07 -20.38
N GLY A 273 -9.48 23.22 -20.99
CA GLY A 273 -8.34 23.65 -21.79
C GLY A 273 -7.13 24.10 -20.97
N LYS A 274 -7.21 24.10 -19.64
CA LYS A 274 -6.06 24.29 -18.75
C LYS A 274 -5.15 23.08 -18.79
N THR A 275 -3.86 23.30 -18.56
CA THR A 275 -2.89 22.21 -18.49
C THR A 275 -2.30 22.10 -17.09
N PHE A 276 -2.31 20.91 -16.49
CA PHE A 276 -1.74 20.68 -15.17
C PHE A 276 -0.54 19.75 -15.23
N ALA A 277 0.55 20.14 -14.55
CA ALA A 277 1.65 19.25 -14.28
C ALA A 277 1.31 18.36 -13.07
N ILE A 278 1.46 17.04 -13.20
CA ILE A 278 1.26 16.08 -12.11
C ILE A 278 2.58 15.40 -11.78
N TRP A 279 3.03 15.54 -10.54
CA TRP A 279 4.19 14.84 -9.99
C TRP A 279 3.74 13.71 -9.07
N GLY A 280 4.07 12.49 -9.46
CA GLY A 280 3.75 11.28 -8.73
C GLY A 280 2.45 10.62 -9.17
N LEU A 281 2.53 9.35 -9.54
CA LEU A 281 1.44 8.53 -10.05
C LEU A 281 1.24 7.24 -9.26
N ALA A 282 2.31 6.64 -8.73
CA ALA A 282 2.21 5.48 -7.83
C ALA A 282 1.41 5.83 -6.56
N PHE A 283 0.83 4.85 -5.86
CA PHE A 283 0.08 5.13 -4.63
C PHE A 283 0.96 5.63 -3.47
N LYS A 284 2.26 5.30 -3.52
CA LYS A 284 3.32 5.75 -2.61
C LYS A 284 4.68 5.72 -3.35
N PRO A 285 5.75 6.32 -2.80
CA PRO A 285 7.07 6.23 -3.40
C PRO A 285 7.66 4.81 -3.41
N LYS A 286 8.65 4.60 -4.29
CA LYS A 286 9.47 3.38 -4.44
C LYS A 286 8.70 2.14 -4.92
N THR A 287 7.63 2.32 -5.68
CA THR A 287 6.87 1.22 -6.29
C THR A 287 6.27 1.69 -7.62
N ASP A 288 6.03 0.74 -8.51
CA ASP A 288 5.25 0.92 -9.74
C ASP A 288 3.75 0.66 -9.54
N ASP A 289 3.32 0.26 -8.34
CA ASP A 289 1.92 -0.05 -8.06
C ASP A 289 1.02 1.20 -8.08
N ILE A 290 0.00 1.14 -8.91
CA ILE A 290 -1.01 2.18 -9.10
C ILE A 290 -2.39 1.78 -8.59
N ARG A 291 -2.55 0.56 -8.05
CA ARG A 291 -3.83 0.08 -7.52
C ARG A 291 -4.32 1.04 -6.45
N GLU A 292 -5.57 1.48 -6.60
CA GLU A 292 -6.22 2.42 -5.67
C GLU A 292 -5.48 3.75 -5.47
N ALA A 293 -4.56 4.13 -6.35
CA ALA A 293 -3.75 5.34 -6.17
C ALA A 293 -4.61 6.61 -6.23
N PRO A 294 -4.43 7.58 -5.30
CA PRO A 294 -5.15 8.86 -5.34
C PRO A 294 -4.96 9.67 -6.62
N SER A 295 -3.82 9.47 -7.29
CA SER A 295 -3.50 10.06 -8.60
C SER A 295 -4.52 9.70 -9.67
N LEU A 296 -5.02 8.46 -9.70
CA LEU A 296 -5.98 8.02 -10.71
C LEU A 296 -7.32 8.73 -10.54
N VAL A 297 -7.79 8.87 -9.29
CA VAL A 297 -9.02 9.62 -8.98
C VAL A 297 -8.88 11.08 -9.41
N LEU A 298 -7.74 11.72 -9.10
CA LEU A 298 -7.47 13.09 -9.52
C LEU A 298 -7.44 13.22 -11.06
N ILE A 299 -6.74 12.32 -11.75
CA ILE A 299 -6.61 12.32 -13.22
C ILE A 299 -7.99 12.21 -13.85
N ASP A 300 -8.80 11.26 -13.41
CA ASP A 300 -10.16 11.05 -13.94
C ASP A 300 -11.01 12.31 -13.77
N GLN A 301 -10.98 12.96 -12.60
CA GLN A 301 -11.75 14.17 -12.34
C GLN A 301 -11.28 15.37 -13.18
N LEU A 302 -9.97 15.55 -13.35
CA LEU A 302 -9.42 16.64 -14.16
C LEU A 302 -9.70 16.45 -15.66
N LEU A 303 -9.57 15.23 -16.18
CA LEU A 303 -9.92 14.90 -17.57
C LEU A 303 -11.42 15.11 -17.82
N GLN A 304 -12.28 14.68 -16.89
CA GLN A 304 -13.73 14.92 -16.97
C GLN A 304 -14.07 16.43 -16.98
N ALA A 305 -13.27 17.25 -16.29
CA ALA A 305 -13.40 18.70 -16.31
C ALA A 305 -12.81 19.37 -17.57
N GLY A 306 -12.23 18.59 -18.48
CA GLY A 306 -11.70 19.07 -19.77
C GLY A 306 -10.29 19.65 -19.68
N ALA A 307 -9.52 19.34 -18.63
CA ALA A 307 -8.13 19.72 -18.51
C ALA A 307 -7.21 18.80 -19.33
N GLN A 308 -6.00 19.29 -19.64
CA GLN A 308 -4.90 18.53 -20.21
C GLN A 308 -3.88 18.24 -19.11
N LEU A 309 -3.23 17.06 -19.14
CA LEU A 309 -2.38 16.62 -18.04
C LEU A 309 -1.00 16.22 -18.55
N ASN A 310 0.03 16.87 -18.00
CA ASN A 310 1.43 16.53 -18.17
C ASN A 310 1.87 15.76 -16.94
N VAL A 311 2.22 14.48 -17.07
CA VAL A 311 2.45 13.60 -15.93
C VAL A 311 3.88 13.08 -15.89
N HIS A 312 4.38 12.90 -14.67
CA HIS A 312 5.63 12.22 -14.42
C HIS A 312 5.57 11.40 -13.12
N ASP A 313 6.08 10.18 -13.19
CA ASP A 313 6.44 9.35 -12.04
C ASP A 313 7.76 8.63 -12.35
N PRO A 314 8.69 8.48 -11.40
CA PRO A 314 9.97 7.83 -11.67
C PRO A 314 9.87 6.35 -12.06
N VAL A 315 8.77 5.67 -11.70
CA VAL A 315 8.66 4.20 -11.86
C VAL A 315 7.31 3.75 -12.44
N ALA A 316 6.20 4.40 -12.09
CA ALA A 316 4.85 3.91 -12.41
C ALA A 316 4.28 4.33 -13.79
N MET A 317 5.09 4.97 -14.64
CA MET A 317 4.62 5.58 -15.90
C MET A 317 3.99 4.56 -16.86
N GLU A 318 4.61 3.40 -17.07
CA GLU A 318 4.10 2.38 -17.99
C GLU A 318 2.76 1.78 -17.52
N ASN A 319 2.61 1.58 -16.21
CA ASN A 319 1.36 1.07 -15.63
C ASN A 319 0.22 2.08 -15.83
N VAL A 320 0.47 3.38 -15.65
CA VAL A 320 -0.53 4.44 -15.93
C VAL A 320 -0.80 4.56 -17.43
N LYS A 321 0.25 4.49 -18.27
CA LYS A 321 0.11 4.56 -19.73
C LYS A 321 -0.75 3.46 -20.30
N THR A 322 -0.69 2.27 -19.71
CA THR A 322 -1.57 1.13 -20.04
C THR A 322 -3.05 1.46 -19.81
N LEU A 323 -3.37 2.27 -18.80
CA LEU A 323 -4.76 2.64 -18.47
C LEU A 323 -5.27 3.83 -19.31
N TYR A 324 -4.45 4.87 -19.48
CA TYR A 324 -4.91 6.13 -20.06
C TYR A 324 -4.51 6.35 -21.52
N GLY A 325 -3.52 5.61 -22.03
CA GLY A 325 -2.99 5.79 -23.37
C GLY A 325 -2.63 7.26 -23.63
N ASP A 326 -3.03 7.76 -24.80
CA ASP A 326 -2.71 9.12 -25.26
C ASP A 326 -3.58 10.23 -24.64
N GLN A 327 -4.39 9.92 -23.62
CA GLN A 327 -5.15 10.96 -22.89
C GLN A 327 -4.25 11.84 -22.00
N LEU A 328 -3.04 11.37 -21.68
CA LEU A 328 -2.05 12.09 -20.87
C LEU A 328 -0.78 12.33 -21.70
N ALA A 329 -0.07 13.42 -21.41
CA ALA A 329 1.28 13.65 -21.91
C ALA A 329 2.30 13.16 -20.87
N TYR A 330 3.14 12.21 -21.25
CA TYR A 330 4.13 11.58 -20.37
C TYR A 330 5.51 12.20 -20.57
N PHE A 331 6.19 12.52 -19.47
CA PHE A 331 7.52 13.10 -19.50
C PHE A 331 8.52 12.27 -18.69
N ASP A 332 9.72 12.08 -19.23
CA ASP A 332 10.78 11.31 -18.57
C ASP A 332 11.37 12.02 -17.35
N HIS A 333 11.25 13.35 -17.28
CA HIS A 333 11.74 14.16 -16.17
C HIS A 333 10.65 15.08 -15.62
N HIS A 334 10.48 15.14 -14.30
CA HIS A 334 9.42 15.93 -13.65
C HIS A 334 9.44 17.42 -14.01
N TYR A 335 10.61 18.03 -14.23
CA TYR A 335 10.69 19.42 -14.69
C TYR A 335 10.12 19.68 -16.09
N ASP A 336 10.08 18.67 -16.96
CA ASP A 336 9.58 18.85 -18.33
C ASP A 336 8.05 18.94 -18.35
N THR A 337 7.38 18.40 -17.32
CA THR A 337 5.92 18.52 -17.19
C THR A 337 5.46 19.95 -17.03
N LEU A 338 6.32 20.85 -16.55
CA LEU A 338 5.97 22.21 -16.12
C LEU A 338 5.82 23.22 -17.27
N GLN A 339 6.32 22.89 -18.46
CA GLN A 339 6.44 23.86 -19.55
C GLN A 339 5.06 24.38 -20.00
N GLY A 340 4.73 25.61 -19.60
CA GLY A 340 3.48 26.26 -19.99
C GLY A 340 2.22 25.73 -19.30
N THR A 341 2.35 25.10 -18.13
CA THR A 341 1.20 24.59 -17.37
C THR A 341 0.60 25.63 -16.43
N ASP A 342 -0.71 25.57 -16.18
CA ASP A 342 -1.44 26.47 -15.29
C ASP A 342 -1.07 26.31 -13.82
N ALA A 343 -0.74 25.08 -13.39
CA ALA A 343 -0.33 24.75 -12.03
C ALA A 343 0.52 23.47 -11.98
N LEU A 344 1.20 23.28 -10.86
CA LEU A 344 1.79 22.00 -10.46
C LEU A 344 0.92 21.34 -9.37
N ILE A 345 0.68 20.04 -9.52
CA ILE A 345 -0.04 19.20 -8.56
C ILE A 345 0.88 18.05 -8.13
N ILE A 346 1.13 17.91 -6.84
CA ILE A 346 1.97 16.85 -6.26
C ILE A 346 1.07 15.84 -5.56
N VAL A 347 1.17 14.57 -5.98
CA VAL A 347 0.30 13.50 -5.46
C VAL A 347 1.09 12.42 -4.71
N THR A 348 2.35 12.20 -5.07
CA THR A 348 3.20 11.16 -4.44
C THR A 348 4.58 11.71 -4.08
N GLU A 349 5.00 11.50 -2.83
CA GLU A 349 6.13 12.16 -2.16
C GLU A 349 7.52 11.56 -2.48
N TRP A 350 7.78 11.32 -3.77
CA TRP A 350 9.09 10.84 -4.23
C TRP A 350 10.23 11.77 -3.75
N ASN A 351 11.37 11.18 -3.43
CA ASN A 351 12.49 11.92 -2.82
C ASN A 351 13.02 13.05 -3.73
N GLU A 352 13.00 12.85 -5.04
CA GLU A 352 13.40 13.85 -6.02
C GLU A 352 12.52 15.12 -6.00
N PHE A 353 11.25 15.01 -5.61
CA PHE A 353 10.36 16.16 -5.52
C PHE A 353 10.63 17.00 -4.25
N ARG A 354 11.29 16.45 -3.23
CA ARG A 354 11.47 17.14 -1.93
C ARG A 354 12.42 18.33 -1.98
N HIS A 355 13.32 18.38 -2.96
CA HIS A 355 14.36 19.40 -3.10
C HIS A 355 14.27 20.08 -4.47
N ALA A 356 13.09 20.61 -4.78
CA ALA A 356 12.83 21.22 -6.07
C ALA A 356 13.49 22.60 -6.24
N ASP A 357 13.87 22.92 -7.48
CA ASP A 357 14.29 24.24 -7.93
C ASP A 357 13.06 25.10 -8.16
N PHE A 358 12.67 25.84 -7.13
CA PHE A 358 11.50 26.70 -7.16
C PHE A 358 11.63 27.89 -8.12
N ASP A 359 12.85 28.36 -8.38
CA ASP A 359 13.05 29.45 -9.34
C ASP A 359 12.76 28.92 -10.74
N TYR A 360 13.25 27.72 -11.07
CA TYR A 360 12.89 27.05 -12.32
C TYR A 360 11.37 26.80 -12.43
N ILE A 361 10.73 26.25 -11.39
CA ILE A 361 9.27 26.01 -11.42
C ILE A 361 8.52 27.30 -11.72
N ARG A 362 8.87 28.40 -11.04
CA ARG A 362 8.19 29.69 -11.19
C ARG A 362 8.30 30.24 -12.62
N HIS A 363 9.42 30.03 -13.29
CA HIS A 363 9.61 30.49 -14.68
C HIS A 363 8.85 29.64 -15.71
N LYS A 364 8.47 28.41 -15.37
CA LYS A 364 7.83 27.47 -16.28
C LYS A 364 6.31 27.47 -16.20
N LEU A 365 5.76 27.68 -15.00
CA LEU A 365 4.32 27.77 -14.80
C LEU A 365 3.75 29.09 -15.33
N LEU A 366 2.54 29.05 -15.89
CA LEU A 366 1.77 30.25 -16.25
C LEU A 366 1.32 31.02 -15.01
N ASN A 367 0.94 30.28 -13.95
CA ASN A 367 0.64 30.83 -12.64
C ASN A 367 1.56 30.15 -11.62
N PRO A 368 2.22 30.88 -10.72
CA PRO A 368 3.07 30.28 -9.69
C PRO A 368 2.22 29.67 -8.57
N VAL A 369 1.44 28.63 -8.88
CA VAL A 369 0.57 27.92 -7.94
C VAL A 369 0.93 26.44 -7.88
N ILE A 370 1.01 25.92 -6.65
CA ILE A 370 1.30 24.52 -6.36
C ILE A 370 0.20 23.96 -5.44
N PHE A 371 -0.41 22.86 -5.87
CA PHE A 371 -1.32 22.04 -5.06
C PHE A 371 -0.56 20.82 -4.55
N ASP A 372 -0.37 20.72 -3.24
CA ASP A 372 0.45 19.67 -2.64
C ASP A 372 -0.40 18.71 -1.80
N GLY A 373 -0.67 17.54 -2.36
CA GLY A 373 -1.41 16.47 -1.70
C GLY A 373 -0.60 15.73 -0.62
N ARG A 374 0.65 16.12 -0.33
CA ARG A 374 1.57 15.47 0.61
C ARG A 374 2.26 16.43 1.57
N ASN A 375 2.00 17.73 1.48
CA ASN A 375 2.60 18.78 2.30
C ASN A 375 4.13 18.71 2.34
N LEU A 376 4.78 18.59 1.18
CA LEU A 376 6.24 18.50 1.07
C LEU A 376 6.94 19.79 1.49
N TYR A 377 6.34 20.93 1.15
CA TYR A 377 6.99 22.24 1.29
C TYR A 377 6.41 23.05 2.46
N GLU A 378 7.24 23.95 3.00
CA GLU A 378 6.86 24.88 4.05
C GLU A 378 6.10 26.09 3.46
N PRO A 379 4.84 26.36 3.87
CA PRO A 379 4.03 27.44 3.30
C PRO A 379 4.69 28.82 3.31
N GLU A 380 5.35 29.18 4.41
CA GLU A 380 6.03 30.48 4.54
C GLU A 380 7.16 30.64 3.52
N LYS A 381 7.95 29.59 3.28
CA LYS A 381 9.02 29.62 2.29
C LYS A 381 8.47 29.72 0.87
N MET A 382 7.36 29.03 0.59
CA MET A 382 6.69 29.10 -0.71
C MET A 382 6.13 30.50 -0.98
N LYS A 383 5.51 31.12 0.03
CA LYS A 383 5.02 32.50 -0.04
C LYS A 383 6.15 33.50 -0.30
N GLN A 384 7.29 33.36 0.40
CA GLN A 384 8.48 34.20 0.18
C GLN A 384 9.05 34.05 -1.24
N LYS A 385 8.92 32.87 -1.85
CA LYS A 385 9.30 32.60 -3.24
C LYS A 385 8.25 33.05 -4.26
N GLY A 386 7.14 33.62 -3.80
CA GLY A 386 6.05 34.16 -4.62
C GLY A 386 5.14 33.10 -5.22
N PHE A 387 5.01 31.95 -4.55
CA PHE A 387 4.02 30.94 -4.90
C PHE A 387 2.74 31.10 -4.08
N VAL A 388 1.62 30.82 -4.73
CA VAL A 388 0.42 30.36 -4.04
C VAL A 388 0.61 28.88 -3.75
N TYR A 389 0.67 28.50 -2.47
CA TYR A 389 0.88 27.12 -2.06
C TYR A 389 -0.34 26.60 -1.29
N ILE A 390 -0.99 25.58 -1.85
CA ILE A 390 -2.23 25.01 -1.33
C ILE A 390 -1.94 23.56 -0.95
N GLY A 391 -1.75 23.32 0.34
CA GLY A 391 -1.59 21.98 0.91
C GLY A 391 -2.89 21.40 1.47
N ILE A 392 -2.75 20.28 2.17
CA ILE A 392 -3.81 19.59 2.92
C ILE A 392 -3.74 19.99 4.39
N GLY A 393 -4.79 20.58 4.94
CA GLY A 393 -4.89 20.97 6.34
C GLY A 393 -4.08 22.19 6.75
N LEU A 394 -3.70 23.02 5.79
CA LEU A 394 -2.91 24.23 6.03
C LEU A 394 -3.84 25.45 5.95
N SER A 395 -3.71 26.39 6.89
CA SER A 395 -4.38 27.67 6.74
C SER A 395 -3.82 28.38 5.51
N THR A 396 -4.65 28.63 4.50
CA THR A 396 -4.34 29.62 3.49
C THR A 396 -4.32 30.96 4.19
N LEU A 397 -3.12 31.48 4.48
CA LEU A 397 -2.97 32.87 4.91
C LEU A 397 -3.48 33.74 3.77
N ASN A 398 -4.74 34.18 3.91
CA ASN A 398 -5.40 35.15 3.03
C ASN A 398 -4.50 36.37 2.76
#